data_AF-A0A9X5U9T4-F1
#
_entry.id   AF-A0A9X5U9T4-F1
#
_cell.length_a   1.000
_cell.length_b   1.000
_cell.length_c   1.000
_cell.angle_alpha   90.00
_cell.angle_beta   90.00
_cell.angle_gamma   90.00
#
_symmetry.space_group_name_H-M   'P 1'
#
loop_
_entity.id
_entity.type
_entity.pdbx_description
1 polymer ?
#
loop_
_entity_poly.entity_id
_entity_poly.type
_entity_poly.pdbx_seq_one_letter_code
_entity_poly.pdbx_strand_id
1 'polypeptide(L)' 'MEGWVRGVLEGAKHSLLRLLELRGVAVPIEVRERILACTDPVQLDLWFDRAFTAATAEDVVQVD' A
#
# COMPACT_ATOMS: atom_id res chain seq x y z
N MET A 1 5.24 7.59 21.91
CA MET A 1 4.80 8.12 20.61
C MET A 1 5.08 7.15 19.47
N GLU A 2 6.23 6.48 19.45
CA GLU A 2 6.64 5.53 18.40
C GLU A 2 5.61 4.42 18.12
N GLY A 3 4.95 3.88 19.15
CA GLY A 3 3.92 2.85 18.97
C GLY A 3 2.69 3.31 18.19
N TRP A 4 2.29 4.57 18.33
CA TRP A 4 1.15 5.11 17.58
C TRP A 4 1.49 5.28 16.10
N VAL A 5 2.66 5.88 15.80
CA VAL A 5 3.13 6.04 14.42
C VAL A 5 3.28 4.68 13.73
N ARG A 6 3.89 3.70 14.42
CA ARG A 6 3.99 2.33 13.91
C ARG A 6 2.60 1.73 13.65
N GLY A 7 1.66 1.91 14.57
CA GLY A 7 0.29 1.43 14.41
C GLY A 7 -0.43 2.03 13.19
N VAL A 8 -0.26 3.34 12.95
CA VAL A 8 -0.81 4.02 11.78
C VAL A 8 -0.19 3.49 10.49
N LEU A 9 1.14 3.34 10.44
CA LEU A 9 1.83 2.79 9.27
C LEU A 9 1.40 1.35 8.96
N GLU A 10 1.37 0.47 9.96
CA GLU A 10 0.91 -0.92 9.75
C GLU A 10 -0.56 -0.96 9.31
N GLY A 11 -1.42 -0.13 9.91
CA GLY A 11 -2.82 -0.02 9.50
C GLY A 11 -2.98 0.44 8.04
N ALA A 12 -2.20 1.42 7.60
CA ALA A 12 -2.22 1.91 6.22
C ALA A 12 -1.78 0.83 5.21
N LYS A 13 -0.69 0.10 5.50
CA LYS A 13 -0.21 -1.02 4.66
C LYS A 13 -1.28 -2.09 4.46
N HIS A 14 -1.92 -2.51 5.55
CA HIS A 14 -2.97 -3.53 5.50
C HIS A 14 -4.23 -3.01 4.79
N SER A 15 -4.58 -1.74 4.97
CA SER A 15 -5.73 -1.11 4.30
C SER A 15 -5.51 -1.03 2.79
N LEU A 16 -4.31 -0.70 2.34
CA LEU A 16 -3.95 -0.71 0.92
C LEU A 16 -4.08 -2.11 0.31
N LEU A 17 -3.50 -3.12 0.96
CA LEU A 17 -3.60 -4.51 0.48
C LEU A 17 -5.06 -5.00 0.43
N ARG A 18 -5.87 -4.61 1.42
CA ARG A 18 -7.31 -4.92 1.47
C ARG A 18 -8.08 -4.21 0.35
N LEU A 19 -7.73 -2.96 0.04
CA LEU A 19 -8.35 -2.24 -1.07
C LEU A 19 -8.08 -2.94 -2.41
N LEU A 20 -6.84 -3.36 -2.67
CA LEU A 20 -6.48 -4.10 -3.87
C LEU A 20 -7.22 -5.45 -3.98
N GLU A 21 -7.34 -6.17 -2.86
CA GLU A 21 -8.15 -7.39 -2.78
C GLU A 21 -9.62 -7.12 -3.15
N LEU A 22 -10.25 -6.10 -2.56
CA LEU A 22 -11.66 -5.73 -2.82
C LEU A 22 -11.87 -5.27 -4.27
N ARG A 23 -10.85 -4.67 -4.87
CA ARG A 23 -10.82 -4.29 -6.29
C ARG A 23 -10.61 -5.46 -7.24
N GLY A 24 -10.29 -6.66 -6.73
CA GLY A 24 -9.93 -7.81 -7.55
C GLY A 24 -8.57 -7.65 -8.26
N VAL A 25 -7.71 -6.74 -7.80
CA VAL A 25 -6.37 -6.55 -8.34
C VAL A 25 -5.45 -7.61 -7.72
N ALA A 26 -4.90 -8.47 -8.55
CA ALA A 26 -3.90 -9.44 -8.11
C ALA A 26 -2.64 -8.69 -7.62
N VAL A 27 -2.15 -9.06 -6.43
CA VAL A 27 -0.94 -8.46 -5.84
C VAL A 27 0.16 -9.52 -5.83
N PRO A 28 1.16 -9.42 -6.73
CA PRO A 28 2.33 -10.29 -6.70
C PRO A 28 3.08 -10.18 -5.37
N ILE A 29 3.83 -11.24 -5.03
CA ILE A 29 4.51 -11.33 -3.74
C ILE A 29 5.51 -10.18 -3.55
N GLU A 30 6.18 -9.79 -4.62
CA GLU A 30 7.17 -8.71 -4.64
C GLU A 30 6.53 -7.35 -4.33
N VAL A 31 5.35 -7.09 -4.89
CA VAL A 31 4.59 -5.85 -4.62
C VAL A 31 4.06 -5.85 -3.19
N ARG A 32 3.56 -6.99 -2.71
CA ARG A 32 3.09 -7.14 -1.33
C ARG A 32 4.21 -6.89 -0.32
N GLU A 33 5.37 -7.49 -0.54
CA GLU A 33 6.55 -7.30 0.31
C GLU A 33 7.00 -5.84 0.32
N ARG A 34 6.99 -5.18 -0.84
CA ARG A 34 7.31 -3.76 -0.95
C ARG A 34 6.34 -2.88 -0.15
N ILE A 35 5.03 -3.15 -0.23
CA ILE A 35 4.03 -2.44 0.58
C ILE A 35 4.29 -2.64 2.07
N LEU A 36 4.51 -3.89 2.50
CA LEU A 36 4.74 -4.21 3.92
C LEU A 36 6.05 -3.62 4.47
N ALA A 37 7.07 -3.50 3.62
CA ALA A 37 8.35 -2.90 3.99
C ALA A 37 8.35 -1.36 3.99
N CYS A 38 7.32 -0.70 3.46
CA CYS A 38 7.29 0.76 3.36
C CYS A 38 7.26 1.43 4.74
N THR A 39 8.19 2.35 4.99
CA THR A 39 8.26 3.13 6.24
C THR A 39 7.94 4.60 6.05
N ASP A 40 7.67 5.02 4.81
CA ASP A 40 7.29 6.38 4.45
C ASP A 40 5.75 6.51 4.42
N PRO A 41 5.14 7.28 5.34
CA PRO A 41 3.70 7.50 5.34
C PRO A 41 3.19 8.25 4.11
N VAL A 42 3.97 9.18 3.57
CA VAL A 42 3.57 9.98 2.40
C VAL A 42 3.50 9.09 1.16
N GLN A 43 4.46 8.17 1.02
CA GLN A 43 4.43 7.18 -0.05
C GLN A 43 3.25 6.21 0.09
N LEU A 44 2.91 5.78 1.31
CA LEU A 44 1.75 4.91 1.55
C LEU A 44 0.43 5.61 1.20
N ASP A 45 0.27 6.89 1.54
CA ASP A 45 -0.91 7.67 1.20
C ASP A 45 -1.05 7.82 -0.34
N LEU A 46 0.04 8.12 -1.03
CA LEU A 46 0.06 8.19 -2.51
C LEU A 46 -0.34 6.85 -3.15
N TRP A 47 0.18 5.74 -2.64
CA TRP A 47 -0.19 4.41 -3.11
C TRP A 47 -1.65 4.08 -2.81
N PHE A 48 -2.15 4.50 -1.66
CA PHE A 48 -3.56 4.34 -1.28
C PHE A 48 -4.48 5.07 -2.27
N ASP A 49 -4.17 6.31 -2.63
CA ASP A 49 -4.95 7.08 -3.60
C ASP A 49 -4.92 6.44 -5.00
N ARG A 50 -3.75 5.95 -5.44
CA ARG A 50 -3.61 5.27 -6.75
C ARG A 50 -4.40 3.97 -6.83
N ALA A 51 -4.52 3.23 -5.73
CA ALA A 51 -5.17 1.92 -5.70
C ALA A 51 -6.67 1.96 -6.06
N PHE A 52 -7.32 3.13 -5.97
CA PHE A 52 -8.72 3.29 -6.39
C PHE A 52 -8.91 3.09 -7.90
N THR A 53 -7.91 3.45 -8.71
CA THR A 53 -8.02 3.48 -10.18
C THR A 53 -6.98 2.63 -10.91
N ALA A 54 -5.95 2.18 -10.21
CA ALA A 54 -4.90 1.32 -10.76
C ALA A 54 -5.48 0.06 -11.45
N ALA A 55 -4.88 -0.32 -12.57
CA ALA A 55 -5.23 -1.55 -13.29
C ALA A 55 -4.45 -2.74 -12.73
N THR A 56 -3.23 -2.50 -12.27
CA THR A 56 -2.32 -3.50 -11.70
C THR A 56 -1.77 -3.05 -10.35
N ALA A 57 -1.24 -4.00 -9.56
CA ALA A 57 -0.60 -3.65 -8.29
C ALA A 57 0.72 -2.89 -8.51
N GLU A 58 1.37 -3.09 -9.65
CA GLU A 58 2.56 -2.37 -10.08
C GLU A 58 2.28 -0.88 -10.29
N ASP A 59 1.17 -0.52 -10.94
CA ASP A 59 0.77 0.89 -11.16
C ASP A 59 0.66 1.68 -9.83
N VAL A 60 0.30 0.98 -8.75
CA VAL A 60 0.24 1.58 -7.42
C VAL A 60 1.64 1.94 -6.92
N VAL A 61 2.57 1.00 -6.99
CA VAL A 61 3.91 1.11 -6.38
C VAL A 61 4.95 1.73 -7.32
N GLN A 62 4.57 2.21 -8.50
CA GLN A 62 5.49 2.94 -9.38
C GLN A 62 6.12 4.14 -8.66
N VAL A 63 7.42 4.32 -8.85
CA VAL A 63 8.14 5.53 -8.44
C VAL A 63 8.02 6.50 -9.61
N ASP A 64 7.56 7.71 -9.36
CA ASP A 64 7.59 8.78 -10.36
C ASP A 64 9.03 9.18 -10.70
#